data_AF-A0A6A6XC24-F1
#
_entry.id   AF-A0A6A6XC24-F1
#
_cell.length_a   1.000
_cell.length_b   1.000
_cell.length_c   1.000
_cell.angle_alpha   90.00
_cell.angle_beta   90.00
_cell.angle_gamma   90.00
#
_symmetry.space_group_name_H-M   'P 1'
#
loop_
_entity.id
_entity.type
_entity.pdbx_description
1 polymer ?
#
loop_
_entity_poly.entity_id
_entity_poly.type
_entity_poly.pdbx_seq_one_letter_code
_entity_poly.pdbx_strand_id
1 'polypeptide(L)'
;TRQLLHRLPAELRNEVYSHLSTSATTTRSIPLKLKTYTTAHTTVQLCAVHRGSPGLLALRNYAFLEGDEYRAWLLAHGLEVWISVHFTGHLHTYSHTHWAAKTSASLRKLAKKFPWLTTVATYDIRILWEPRAEWKPIARPGKSGAVASAMVGTLLGLQCPTVQRKKADVKAQMCVSRFTQLAGPSRMHLGLETFL
;
A
#
# COMPACT_ATOMS: atom_id res chain seq x y z
N THR A 1 28.93 14.63 16.30
CA THR A 1 27.50 14.26 16.33
C THR A 1 26.75 15.31 17.12
N ARG A 2 25.59 15.77 16.64
CA ARG A 2 24.77 16.79 17.32
C ARG A 2 23.52 16.13 17.91
N GLN A 3 22.98 16.71 18.98
CA GLN A 3 21.76 16.21 19.63
C GLN A 3 20.84 17.39 20.03
N LEU A 4 19.56 17.28 19.70
CA LEU A 4 18.50 18.23 20.05
C LEU A 4 17.70 17.77 21.28
N LEU A 5 17.47 16.46 21.40
CA LEU A 5 16.57 15.87 22.40
C LEU A 5 17.34 14.98 23.40
N HIS A 6 18.65 15.18 23.55
CA HIS A 6 19.53 14.34 24.39
C HIS A 6 19.11 14.20 25.86
N ARG A 7 18.36 15.17 26.40
CA ARG A 7 17.89 15.15 27.79
C ARG A 7 16.57 14.41 27.95
N LEU A 8 15.90 14.05 26.86
CA LEU A 8 14.64 13.33 26.90
C LEU A 8 14.91 11.82 26.93
N PRO A 9 14.28 11.07 27.85
CA PRO A 9 14.20 9.62 27.77
C PRO A 9 13.62 9.15 26.43
N ALA A 10 13.90 7.90 26.07
CA ALA A 10 13.46 7.32 24.79
C ALA A 10 11.93 7.34 24.65
N GLU A 11 11.21 7.18 25.75
CA GLU A 11 9.75 7.18 25.82
C GLU A 11 9.18 8.54 25.38
N LEU A 12 9.69 9.64 25.95
CA LEU A 12 9.26 10.99 25.59
C LEU A 12 9.66 11.35 24.15
N ARG A 13 10.79 10.85 23.65
CA ARG A 13 11.18 11.04 22.25
C ARG A 13 10.22 10.33 21.30
N ASN A 14 9.82 9.10 21.62
CA ASN A 14 8.82 8.36 20.84
C ASN A 14 7.46 9.08 20.82
N GLU A 15 7.07 9.68 21.94
CA GLU A 15 5.83 10.47 22.03
C GLU A 15 5.89 11.71 21.12
N VAL A 16 7.01 12.45 21.14
CA VAL A 16 7.27 13.55 20.21
C VAL A 16 7.21 13.08 18.75
N TYR A 17 7.84 11.94 18.43
CA TYR A 17 7.82 11.37 17.09
C TYR A 17 6.41 11.01 16.63
N SER A 18 5.61 10.43 17.52
CA SER A 18 4.21 10.09 17.27
C SER A 18 3.38 11.35 17.00
N HIS A 19 3.49 12.38 17.84
CA HIS A 19 2.75 13.62 17.65
C HIS A 19 3.09 14.32 16.32
N LEU A 20 4.37 14.29 15.93
CA LEU A 20 4.85 14.90 14.69
C LEU A 20 4.56 14.06 13.44
N SER A 21 4.06 12.83 13.59
CA SER A 21 3.63 11.96 12.48
C SER A 21 2.17 12.15 12.03
N THR A 22 1.65 13.36 12.19
CA THR A 22 0.29 13.77 11.80
C THR A 22 0.25 14.63 10.53
N SER A 23 1.40 14.75 9.84
CA SER A 23 1.54 15.59 8.63
C SER A 23 0.87 14.97 7.40
N ALA A 24 0.84 15.73 6.29
CA ALA A 24 0.39 15.22 5.00
C ALA A 24 1.20 13.99 4.56
N THR A 25 0.52 13.04 3.90
CA THR A 25 1.12 11.81 3.39
C THR A 25 2.23 12.10 2.38
N THR A 26 3.38 11.47 2.52
CA THR A 26 4.53 11.62 1.61
C THR A 26 5.28 10.32 1.39
N THR A 27 5.99 10.23 0.26
CA THR A 27 6.89 9.11 -0.10
C THR A 27 8.36 9.47 0.08
N ARG A 28 8.65 10.72 0.46
CA ARG A 28 10.02 11.25 0.57
C ARG A 28 10.78 10.52 1.67
N SER A 29 12.10 10.39 1.48
CA SER A 29 13.01 9.83 2.49
C SER A 29 12.77 8.35 2.89
N ILE A 30 11.84 7.65 2.23
CA ILE A 30 11.66 6.19 2.34
C ILE A 30 12.45 5.51 1.21
N PRO A 31 13.14 4.38 1.48
CA PRO A 31 13.95 3.69 0.48
C PRO A 31 13.14 2.99 -0.64
N LEU A 32 11.82 2.84 -0.50
CA LEU A 32 10.96 2.20 -1.48
C LEU A 32 10.26 3.23 -2.37
N LYS A 33 10.82 3.43 -3.57
CA LYS A 33 10.15 4.15 -4.66
C LYS A 33 9.02 3.31 -5.24
N LEU A 34 8.10 3.96 -5.97
CA LEU A 34 7.03 3.29 -6.72
C LEU A 34 7.58 2.12 -7.55
N LYS A 35 6.98 0.94 -7.35
CA LYS A 35 7.27 -0.27 -8.11
C LYS A 35 6.05 -0.69 -8.90
N THR A 36 6.24 -0.91 -10.19
CA THR A 36 5.20 -1.35 -11.12
C THR A 36 5.52 -2.74 -11.61
N TYR A 37 4.56 -3.65 -11.51
CA TYR A 37 4.61 -5.00 -12.03
C TYR A 37 3.48 -5.19 -13.05
N THR A 38 3.84 -5.34 -14.32
CA THR A 38 2.86 -5.51 -15.39
C THR A 38 2.77 -6.97 -15.81
N THR A 39 1.53 -7.43 -15.97
CA THR A 39 1.16 -8.71 -16.54
C THR A 39 0.09 -8.48 -17.62
N ALA A 40 -0.24 -9.49 -18.42
CA ALA A 40 -1.12 -9.35 -19.58
C ALA A 40 -2.46 -8.65 -19.31
N HIS A 41 -3.01 -8.83 -18.10
CA HIS A 41 -4.32 -8.30 -17.71
C HIS A 41 -4.30 -7.56 -16.38
N THR A 42 -3.11 -7.30 -15.83
CA THR A 42 -3.01 -6.68 -14.51
C THR A 42 -1.74 -5.88 -14.37
N THR A 43 -1.87 -4.64 -13.91
CA THR A 43 -0.76 -3.80 -13.48
C THR A 43 -0.87 -3.61 -11.97
N VAL A 44 0.16 -4.03 -11.24
CA VAL A 44 0.26 -3.82 -9.78
C VAL A 44 1.28 -2.74 -9.53
N GLN A 45 0.88 -1.69 -8.84
CA GLN A 45 1.73 -0.61 -8.37
C GLN A 45 1.82 -0.66 -6.86
N LEU A 46 3.02 -0.51 -6.32
CA LEU A 46 3.26 -0.54 -4.88
C LEU A 46 4.21 0.58 -4.49
N CYS A 47 3.86 1.35 -3.48
CA CYS A 47 4.73 2.33 -2.85
C CYS A 47 4.57 2.29 -1.33
N ALA A 48 5.56 2.83 -0.62
CA ALA A 48 5.44 3.08 0.81
C ALA A 48 5.29 4.58 1.04
N VAL A 49 4.39 4.92 1.94
CA VAL A 49 4.11 6.29 2.34
C VAL A 49 4.22 6.42 3.85
N HIS A 50 4.39 7.65 4.34
CA HIS A 50 4.34 7.97 5.75
C HIS A 50 3.78 9.38 5.96
N ARG A 51 3.39 9.69 7.20
CA ARG A 51 2.92 11.01 7.63
C ARG A 51 3.91 11.74 8.54
N GLY A 52 5.17 11.31 8.48
CA GLY A 52 6.25 11.83 9.34
C GLY A 52 6.70 13.24 8.96
N SER A 53 7.27 13.94 9.93
CA SER A 53 7.79 15.30 9.76
C SER A 53 9.03 15.32 8.84
N PRO A 54 8.98 16.02 7.70
CA PRO A 54 10.15 16.19 6.83
C PRO A 54 11.29 16.93 7.53
N GLY A 55 10.97 17.85 8.45
CA GLY A 55 11.96 18.61 9.23
C GLY A 55 12.81 17.70 10.11
N LEU A 56 12.19 16.77 10.85
CA LEU A 56 12.91 15.80 11.66
C LEU A 56 13.76 14.85 10.80
N LEU A 57 13.27 14.44 9.63
CA LEU A 57 14.05 13.62 8.72
C LEU A 57 15.23 14.39 8.10
N ALA A 58 15.09 15.70 7.88
CA ALA A 58 16.14 16.55 7.33
C ALA A 58 17.32 16.73 8.31
N LEU A 59 17.10 16.57 9.62
CA LEU A 59 18.16 16.60 10.64
C LEU A 59 19.30 15.63 10.37
N ARG A 60 19.03 14.54 9.63
CA ARG A 60 20.04 13.58 9.16
C ARG A 60 21.12 14.25 8.30
N ASN A 61 20.73 15.21 7.47
CA ASN A 61 21.65 15.94 6.59
C ASN A 61 22.59 16.86 7.39
N TYR A 62 22.26 17.16 8.65
CA TYR A 62 23.03 18.02 9.55
C TYR A 62 23.71 17.24 10.68
N ALA A 63 23.81 15.91 10.55
CA ALA A 63 24.48 15.00 11.50
C ALA A 63 23.91 15.03 12.93
N PHE A 64 22.60 15.23 13.06
CA PHE A 64 21.86 15.02 14.31
C PHE A 64 21.40 13.56 14.42
N LEU A 65 21.64 12.95 15.59
CA LEU A 65 21.31 11.55 15.85
C LEU A 65 19.80 11.30 15.83
N GLU A 66 19.00 12.28 16.25
CA GLU A 66 17.55 12.20 16.26
C GLU A 66 16.96 12.00 14.87
N GLY A 67 17.66 12.44 13.81
CA GLY A 67 17.20 12.20 12.45
C GLY A 67 17.25 10.71 12.07
N ASP A 68 18.30 10.00 12.47
CA ASP A 68 18.42 8.56 12.23
C ASP A 68 17.49 7.76 13.15
N GLU A 69 17.38 8.17 14.41
CA GLU A 69 16.42 7.59 15.37
C GLU A 69 14.99 7.74 14.88
N TYR A 70 14.59 8.95 14.46
CA TYR A 70 13.25 9.20 13.93
C TYR A 70 12.98 8.40 12.66
N ARG A 71 13.98 8.24 11.78
CA ARG A 71 13.86 7.39 10.60
C ARG A 71 13.62 5.92 10.99
N ALA A 72 14.37 5.41 11.96
CA ALA A 72 14.19 4.04 12.45
C ALA A 72 12.79 3.86 13.08
N TRP A 73 12.35 4.83 13.88
CA TRP A 73 11.02 4.86 14.46
C TRP A 73 9.93 4.85 13.38
N LEU A 74 10.08 5.67 12.33
CA LEU A 74 9.14 5.72 11.21
C LEU A 74 9.05 4.40 10.45
N LEU A 75 10.19 3.77 10.14
CA LEU A 75 10.21 2.48 9.46
C LEU A 75 9.49 1.38 10.25
N ALA A 76 9.48 1.48 11.58
CA ALA A 76 8.82 0.51 12.46
C ALA A 76 7.33 0.82 12.72
N HIS A 77 6.93 2.09 12.79
CA HIS A 77 5.62 2.48 13.31
C HIS A 77 4.80 3.37 12.36
N GLY A 78 5.45 4.17 11.52
CA GLY A 78 4.81 5.26 10.78
C GLY A 78 4.64 5.02 9.28
N LEU A 79 4.91 3.81 8.79
CA LEU A 79 4.77 3.47 7.38
C LEU A 79 3.40 2.86 7.07
N GLU A 80 2.88 3.22 5.90
CA GLU A 80 1.78 2.54 5.24
C GLU A 80 2.25 2.03 3.87
N VAL A 81 1.79 0.85 3.46
CA VAL A 81 2.04 0.34 2.10
C VAL A 81 0.78 0.56 1.27
N TRP A 82 0.92 1.32 0.19
CA TRP A 82 -0.16 1.57 -0.75
C TRP A 82 0.04 0.68 -1.98
N ILE A 83 -1.01 -0.05 -2.34
CA ILE A 83 -1.02 -0.97 -3.47
C ILE A 83 -2.20 -0.67 -4.37
N SER A 84 -1.92 -0.30 -5.62
CA SER A 84 -2.92 -0.12 -6.66
C SER A 84 -2.86 -1.28 -7.64
N VAL A 85 -4.01 -1.89 -7.93
CA VAL A 85 -4.16 -2.96 -8.91
C VAL A 85 -5.09 -2.47 -10.01
N HIS A 86 -4.55 -2.32 -11.21
CA HIS A 86 -5.37 -2.11 -12.41
C HIS A 86 -5.57 -3.45 -13.09
N PHE A 87 -6.82 -3.92 -13.11
CA PHE A 87 -7.20 -5.21 -13.67
C PHE A 87 -8.05 -5.01 -14.92
N THR A 88 -7.57 -5.52 -16.06
CA THR A 88 -8.26 -5.44 -17.37
C THR A 88 -8.75 -6.81 -17.87
N GLY A 89 -8.62 -7.83 -17.03
CA GLY A 89 -8.95 -9.21 -17.37
C GLY A 89 -10.44 -9.52 -17.27
N HIS A 90 -10.82 -10.64 -17.88
CA HIS A 90 -12.19 -11.16 -17.80
C HIS A 90 -12.36 -12.00 -16.53
N LEU A 91 -13.30 -11.62 -15.65
CA LEU A 91 -13.58 -12.37 -14.42
C LEU A 91 -13.94 -13.85 -14.63
N HIS A 92 -14.41 -14.25 -15.82
CA HIS A 92 -14.79 -15.64 -16.08
C HIS A 92 -13.61 -16.56 -16.34
N THR A 93 -12.67 -16.08 -17.16
CA THR A 93 -11.49 -16.83 -17.60
C THR A 93 -10.26 -16.50 -16.78
N TYR A 94 -10.33 -15.48 -15.92
CA TYR A 94 -9.23 -15.11 -15.04
C TYR A 94 -8.87 -16.26 -14.10
N SER A 95 -7.66 -16.79 -14.30
CA SER A 95 -7.05 -17.76 -13.40
C SER A 95 -6.23 -17.02 -12.35
N HIS A 96 -6.76 -16.98 -11.13
CA HIS A 96 -6.08 -16.35 -10.00
C HIS A 96 -4.77 -17.05 -9.64
N THR A 97 -4.67 -18.37 -9.81
CA THR A 97 -3.51 -19.16 -9.36
C THR A 97 -2.21 -18.74 -10.06
N HIS A 98 -2.23 -18.54 -11.38
CA HIS A 98 -1.05 -18.09 -12.13
C HIS A 98 -0.65 -16.66 -11.75
N TRP A 99 -1.64 -15.77 -11.62
CA TRP A 99 -1.38 -14.40 -11.17
C TRP A 99 -0.79 -14.39 -9.76
N ALA A 100 -1.36 -15.16 -8.84
CA ALA A 100 -0.91 -15.25 -7.45
C ALA A 100 0.52 -15.76 -7.34
N ALA A 101 0.89 -16.79 -8.10
CA ALA A 101 2.26 -17.32 -8.12
C ALA A 101 3.27 -16.26 -8.59
N LYS A 102 2.98 -15.55 -9.69
CA LYS A 102 3.88 -14.54 -10.27
C LYS A 102 4.00 -13.30 -9.37
N THR A 103 2.87 -12.83 -8.84
CA THR A 103 2.83 -11.67 -7.93
C THR A 103 3.54 -12.02 -6.62
N SER A 104 3.26 -13.18 -6.02
CA SER A 104 3.92 -13.63 -4.79
C SER A 104 5.44 -13.77 -4.94
N ALA A 105 5.92 -14.27 -6.09
CA ALA A 105 7.35 -14.34 -6.35
C ALA A 105 7.99 -12.95 -6.42
N SER A 106 7.30 -11.99 -7.05
CA SER A 106 7.75 -10.59 -7.15
C SER A 106 7.77 -9.90 -5.77
N LEU A 107 6.71 -10.09 -4.99
CA LEU A 107 6.60 -9.57 -3.62
C LEU A 107 7.67 -10.17 -2.70
N ARG A 108 7.95 -11.48 -2.79
CA ARG A 108 9.04 -12.12 -2.02
C ARG A 108 10.41 -11.55 -2.38
N LYS A 109 10.69 -11.29 -3.67
CA LYS A 109 11.93 -10.61 -4.10
C LYS A 109 12.01 -9.20 -3.52
N LEU A 110 10.89 -8.48 -3.48
CA LEU A 110 10.82 -7.14 -2.90
C LEU A 110 11.06 -7.16 -1.39
N ALA A 111 10.45 -8.10 -0.66
CA ALA A 111 10.64 -8.31 0.77
C ALA A 111 12.09 -8.60 1.14
N LYS A 112 12.78 -9.42 0.33
CA LYS A 112 14.21 -9.69 0.51
C LYS A 112 15.07 -8.42 0.41
N LYS A 113 14.70 -7.51 -0.51
CA LYS A 113 15.41 -6.23 -0.68
C LYS A 113 15.07 -5.20 0.40
N PHE A 114 13.83 -5.23 0.91
CA PHE A 114 13.33 -4.31 1.91
C PHE A 114 12.66 -5.09 3.05
N PRO A 115 13.44 -5.66 4.00
CA PRO A 115 12.90 -6.54 5.03
C PRO A 115 11.78 -5.93 5.88
N TRP A 116 11.87 -4.62 6.13
CA TRP A 116 10.87 -3.85 6.87
C TRP A 116 9.47 -3.89 6.24
N LEU A 117 9.34 -4.22 4.94
CA LEU A 117 8.02 -4.36 4.31
C LEU A 117 7.17 -5.44 4.97
N THR A 118 7.80 -6.49 5.49
CA THR A 118 7.10 -7.61 6.14
C THR A 118 6.53 -7.23 7.51
N THR A 119 7.04 -6.15 8.12
CA THR A 119 6.65 -5.69 9.45
C THR A 119 5.64 -4.54 9.41
N VAL A 120 5.32 -4.00 8.24
CA VAL A 120 4.35 -2.91 8.11
C VAL A 120 2.96 -3.40 8.50
N ALA A 121 2.31 -2.66 9.41
CA ALA A 121 0.99 -2.98 9.92
C ALA A 121 -0.13 -2.49 9.00
N THR A 122 0.06 -1.36 8.33
CA THR A 122 -0.99 -0.66 7.61
C THR A 122 -0.87 -0.82 6.10
N TYR A 123 -1.93 -1.33 5.45
CA TYR A 123 -2.01 -1.50 3.99
C TYR A 123 -3.27 -0.81 3.45
N ASP A 124 -3.10 -0.01 2.40
CA ASP A 124 -4.22 0.52 1.57
C ASP A 124 -4.13 -0.16 0.20
N ILE A 125 -5.11 -0.98 -0.12
CA ILE A 125 -5.18 -1.77 -1.36
C ILE A 125 -6.38 -1.29 -2.18
N ARG A 126 -6.11 -0.77 -3.38
CA ARG A 126 -7.14 -0.29 -4.31
C ARG A 126 -7.10 -1.10 -5.59
N ILE A 127 -8.24 -1.66 -5.97
CA ILE A 127 -8.39 -2.46 -7.18
C ILE A 127 -9.31 -1.71 -8.13
N LEU A 128 -8.77 -1.23 -9.26
CA LEU A 128 -9.55 -0.72 -10.38
C LEU A 128 -9.78 -1.85 -11.38
N TRP A 129 -11.03 -2.25 -11.55
CA TRP A 129 -11.43 -3.15 -12.63
C TRP A 129 -11.93 -2.34 -13.83
N GLU A 130 -11.26 -2.53 -14.96
CA GLU A 130 -11.60 -1.92 -16.23
C GLU A 130 -11.86 -3.03 -17.27
N PRO A 131 -13.11 -3.51 -17.38
CA PRO A 131 -13.44 -4.52 -18.38
C PRO A 131 -13.28 -3.93 -19.79
N ARG A 132 -12.80 -4.75 -20.73
CA ARG A 132 -12.71 -4.35 -22.14
C ARG A 132 -14.12 -4.12 -22.72
N ALA A 133 -14.22 -3.17 -23.66
CA ALA A 133 -15.47 -2.59 -24.18
C ALA A 133 -16.52 -3.59 -24.70
N GLU A 134 -16.11 -4.80 -25.07
CA GLU A 134 -16.99 -5.84 -25.63
C GLU A 134 -17.81 -6.59 -24.56
N TRP A 135 -17.73 -6.19 -23.29
CA TRP A 135 -18.27 -6.97 -22.18
C TRP A 135 -19.73 -6.65 -21.84
N LYS A 136 -20.58 -7.69 -21.84
CA LYS A 136 -21.92 -7.66 -21.24
C LYS A 136 -21.86 -8.16 -19.79
N PRO A 137 -22.52 -7.48 -18.84
CA PRO A 137 -22.44 -7.79 -17.43
C PRO A 137 -23.27 -9.02 -17.08
N ILE A 138 -22.72 -10.22 -17.32
CA ILE A 138 -23.29 -11.48 -16.83
C ILE A 138 -22.23 -12.16 -15.94
N ALA A 139 -21.69 -11.41 -14.98
CA ALA A 139 -20.94 -12.02 -13.90
C ALA A 139 -21.93 -12.66 -12.92
N ARG A 140 -21.68 -13.91 -12.54
CA ARG A 140 -22.44 -14.52 -11.42
C ARG A 140 -22.29 -13.64 -10.18
N PRO A 141 -23.37 -13.42 -9.40
CA PRO A 141 -23.31 -12.64 -8.17
C PRO A 141 -22.13 -13.09 -7.30
N GLY A 142 -21.35 -12.14 -6.80
CA GLY A 142 -20.22 -12.40 -5.90
C GLY A 142 -18.89 -12.82 -6.56
N LYS A 143 -18.84 -13.13 -7.87
CA LYS A 143 -17.58 -13.57 -8.51
C LYS A 143 -16.51 -12.47 -8.54
N SER A 144 -16.90 -11.21 -8.74
CA SER A 144 -16.00 -10.05 -8.66
C SER A 144 -15.41 -9.88 -7.27
N GLY A 145 -16.24 -10.00 -6.23
CA GLY A 145 -15.81 -9.97 -4.83
C GLY A 145 -14.84 -11.09 -4.49
N ALA A 146 -15.10 -12.31 -4.96
CA ALA A 146 -14.18 -13.44 -4.77
C ALA A 146 -12.81 -13.21 -5.42
N VAL A 147 -12.78 -12.68 -6.66
CA VAL A 147 -11.52 -12.35 -7.34
C VAL A 147 -10.77 -11.24 -6.60
N ALA A 148 -11.46 -10.17 -6.20
CA ALA A 148 -10.86 -9.08 -5.44
C ALA A 148 -10.30 -9.55 -4.09
N SER A 149 -11.06 -10.37 -3.35
CA SER A 149 -10.63 -10.95 -2.08
C SER A 149 -9.38 -11.83 -2.26
N ALA A 150 -9.33 -12.63 -3.33
CA ALA A 150 -8.17 -13.47 -3.62
C ALA A 150 -6.94 -12.64 -3.98
N MET A 151 -7.12 -11.56 -4.77
CA MET A 151 -6.06 -10.60 -5.07
C MET A 151 -5.52 -9.94 -3.80
N VAL A 152 -6.39 -9.44 -2.93
CA VAL A 152 -6.02 -8.87 -1.63
C VAL A 152 -5.24 -9.89 -0.80
N GLY A 153 -5.73 -11.14 -0.70
CA GLY A 153 -5.03 -12.19 0.04
C GLY A 153 -3.61 -12.46 -0.47
N THR A 154 -3.40 -12.44 -1.79
CA THR A 154 -2.06 -12.56 -2.38
C THR A 154 -1.16 -11.38 -2.00
N LEU A 155 -1.69 -10.15 -2.06
CA LEU A 155 -0.92 -8.94 -1.75
C LEU A 155 -0.54 -8.88 -0.27
N LEU A 156 -1.46 -9.28 0.62
CA LEU A 156 -1.23 -9.40 2.05
C LEU A 156 -0.28 -10.54 2.42
N GLY A 157 -0.02 -11.49 1.51
CA GLY A 157 1.01 -12.52 1.69
C GLY A 157 2.43 -11.98 1.89
N LEU A 158 2.63 -10.67 1.71
CA LEU A 158 3.86 -9.95 2.08
C LEU A 158 4.00 -9.74 3.60
N GLN A 159 2.89 -9.60 4.33
CA GLN A 159 2.91 -9.33 5.77
C GLN A 159 3.35 -10.57 6.55
N CYS A 160 4.13 -10.35 7.60
CA CYS A 160 4.47 -11.39 8.56
C CYS A 160 3.19 -11.89 9.29
N PRO A 161 3.01 -13.21 9.50
CA PRO A 161 1.84 -13.76 10.19
C PRO A 161 1.61 -13.16 11.58
N THR A 162 2.67 -12.76 12.28
CA THR A 162 2.57 -12.13 13.60
C THR A 162 1.92 -10.75 13.55
N VAL A 163 2.17 -9.98 12.49
CA VAL A 163 1.57 -8.65 12.28
C VAL A 163 0.09 -8.80 11.93
N GLN A 164 -0.23 -9.72 11.01
CA GLN A 164 -1.61 -10.06 10.63
C GLN A 164 -2.48 -10.40 11.83
N ARG A 165 -1.94 -11.11 12.83
CA ARG A 165 -2.69 -11.53 14.02
C ARG A 165 -2.89 -10.44 15.09
N LYS A 166 -2.00 -9.45 15.16
CA LYS A 166 -1.92 -8.55 16.32
C LYS A 166 -2.30 -7.10 16.05
N LYS A 167 -1.99 -6.56 14.87
CA LYS A 167 -2.05 -5.10 14.61
C LYS A 167 -2.30 -4.71 13.15
N ALA A 168 -2.71 -5.63 12.27
CA ALA A 168 -2.91 -5.28 10.87
C ALA A 168 -4.13 -4.36 10.69
N ASP A 169 -3.92 -3.20 10.07
CA ASP A 169 -4.97 -2.32 9.57
C ASP A 169 -4.95 -2.40 8.04
N VAL A 170 -5.95 -3.08 7.47
CA VAL A 170 -6.04 -3.29 6.02
C VAL A 170 -7.30 -2.63 5.50
N LYS A 171 -7.10 -1.65 4.61
CA LYS A 171 -8.16 -1.03 3.83
C LYS A 171 -8.10 -1.61 2.42
N ALA A 172 -9.20 -2.18 1.96
CA ALA A 172 -9.30 -2.75 0.63
C ALA A 172 -10.56 -2.24 -0.08
N GLN A 173 -10.39 -1.68 -1.28
CA GLN A 173 -11.50 -1.18 -2.09
C GLN A 173 -11.38 -1.71 -3.52
N MET A 174 -12.52 -2.09 -4.10
CA MET A 174 -12.64 -2.40 -5.53
C MET A 174 -13.57 -1.37 -6.19
N CYS A 175 -13.10 -0.79 -7.31
CA CYS A 175 -13.85 0.15 -8.14
C CYS A 175 -13.97 -0.40 -9.56
N VAL A 176 -15.05 -0.04 -10.25
CA VAL A 176 -15.24 -0.34 -11.68
C VAL A 176 -15.13 0.96 -12.47
N SER A 177 -14.38 0.97 -13.57
CA SER A 177 -14.15 2.17 -14.40
C SER A 177 -15.47 2.79 -14.92
N ARG A 178 -15.60 4.13 -14.80
CA ARG A 178 -16.80 4.91 -15.18
C ARG A 178 -17.22 4.73 -16.65
N PHE A 179 -16.29 4.40 -17.55
CA PHE A 179 -16.64 4.14 -18.96
C PHE A 179 -17.65 3.00 -19.14
N THR A 180 -17.74 2.08 -18.18
CA THR A 180 -18.73 0.99 -18.19
C THR A 180 -20.02 1.31 -17.41
N GLN A 181 -20.06 2.44 -16.69
CA GLN A 181 -21.25 2.91 -15.97
C GLN A 181 -22.25 3.67 -16.85
N LEU A 182 -21.88 4.03 -18.08
CA LEU A 182 -22.80 4.63 -19.05
C LEU A 182 -23.87 3.64 -19.58
N ALA A 183 -23.87 2.38 -19.10
CA ALA A 183 -24.86 1.36 -19.41
C ALA A 183 -25.86 1.08 -18.26
N GLY A 184 -25.98 1.94 -17.25
CA GLY A 184 -27.06 1.82 -16.24
C GLY A 184 -26.98 2.79 -15.06
N PRO A 185 -28.11 3.21 -14.47
CA PRO A 185 -28.13 4.28 -13.48
C PRO A 185 -27.81 3.71 -12.09
N SER A 186 -26.59 3.94 -11.61
CA SER A 186 -26.29 3.88 -10.18
C SER A 186 -25.14 4.83 -9.87
N ARG A 187 -25.51 6.02 -9.37
CA ARG A 187 -24.58 7.00 -8.83
C ARG A 187 -23.86 6.40 -7.62
N MET A 188 -22.65 5.88 -7.82
CA MET A 188 -21.66 5.80 -6.76
C MET A 188 -20.72 6.99 -6.95
N HIS A 189 -20.65 7.87 -5.95
CA HIS A 189 -19.59 8.87 -5.82
C HIS A 189 -18.27 8.13 -5.56
N LEU A 190 -17.71 7.60 -6.65
CA LEU A 190 -16.38 7.01 -6.69
C LEU A 190 -15.40 8.17 -6.77
N GLY A 191 -14.74 8.46 -5.64
CA GLY A 191 -13.73 9.50 -5.47
C GLY A 191 -12.52 9.31 -6.38
N LEU A 192 -12.73 9.52 -7.68
CA LEU A 192 -11.69 9.57 -8.73
C LEU A 192 -10.63 10.65 -8.42
N GLU A 193 -10.96 11.62 -7.56
CA GLU A 193 -10.07 12.66 -7.05
C GLU A 193 -8.83 12.11 -6.30
N THR A 194 -8.88 10.85 -5.82
CA THR A 194 -7.81 10.27 -4.97
C THR A 194 -6.94 9.23 -5.67
N PHE A 195 -7.08 9.08 -6.99
CA PHE A 195 -6.31 8.12 -7.79
C PHE A 195 -5.03 8.69 -8.42
N LEU A 196 -4.78 9.99 -8.28
CA LEU A 196 -3.59 10.70 -8.76
C LEU A 196 -2.84 11.37 -7.60
#